data_AF-A0A920AR78-F1
#
_entry.id   AF-A0A920AR78-F1
#
_cell.length_a   1.000
_cell.length_b   1.000
_cell.length_c   1.000
_cell.angle_alpha   90.00
_cell.angle_beta   90.00
_cell.angle_gamma   90.00
#
_symmetry.space_group_name_H-M   'P 1'
#
loop_
_entity.id
_entity.type
_entity.pdbx_description
1 polymer ?
#
loop_
_entity_poly.entity_id
_entity_poly.type
_entity_poly.pdbx_seq_one_letter_code
_entity_poly.pdbx_strand_id
1 'polypeptide(L)'
;MKITKVDNCPTGLRYFEKDDLENKLEPQDVEDIVEIFQTPLTGSYNWDYTEADNRLKKLYELGKKLNWNATLDLDWSKEPYSLKEWATDPQHQQLAGFKPYDETIRGRED
;
A
#
# COMPACT_ATOMS: atom_id res chain seq x y z
N MET A 1 45.35 32.53 8.30
CA MET A 1 43.91 32.28 8.15
C MET A 1 43.20 33.49 7.57
N LYS A 2 43.26 33.62 6.24
CA LYS A 2 42.52 34.65 5.48
C LYS A 2 41.44 33.96 4.65
N ILE A 3 40.23 33.87 5.22
CA ILE A 3 39.10 33.19 4.58
C ILE A 3 38.61 34.04 3.39
N THR A 4 38.72 33.50 2.18
CA THR A 4 38.21 34.16 0.97
C THR A 4 36.87 33.55 0.59
N LYS A 5 35.79 34.30 0.84
CA LYS A 5 34.43 33.88 0.46
C LYS A 5 34.17 34.24 -1.00
N VAL A 6 33.82 33.25 -1.81
CA VAL A 6 33.34 33.44 -3.17
C VAL A 6 31.81 33.54 -3.18
N ASP A 7 31.29 34.49 -3.96
CA ASP A 7 29.88 34.87 -3.93
C ASP A 7 28.99 33.96 -4.80
N ASN A 8 29.58 33.27 -5.78
CA ASN A 8 28.87 32.42 -6.72
C ASN A 8 29.55 31.05 -6.88
N CYS A 9 28.73 30.02 -7.14
CA CYS A 9 29.24 28.68 -7.43
C CYS A 9 29.97 28.65 -8.79
N PRO A 10 30.98 27.79 -8.95
CA PRO A 10 31.66 27.61 -10.24
C PRO A 10 30.64 27.18 -11.31
N THR A 11 30.50 27.99 -12.36
CA THR A 11 29.49 27.78 -13.40
C THR A 11 29.96 26.84 -14.53
N GLY A 12 31.18 26.31 -14.44
CA GLY A 12 31.79 25.45 -15.45
C GLY A 12 32.87 24.52 -14.89
N LEU A 13 33.16 23.45 -15.64
CA LEU A 13 34.20 22.49 -15.28
C LEU A 13 35.57 23.18 -15.29
N ARG A 14 36.29 23.07 -14.18
CA ARG A 14 37.68 23.52 -14.07
C ARG A 14 38.58 22.31 -14.29
N TYR A 15 39.43 22.41 -15.31
CA TYR A 15 40.46 21.41 -15.57
C TYR A 15 41.77 21.91 -14.98
N PHE A 16 42.32 21.16 -14.04
CA PHE A 16 43.67 21.36 -13.57
C PHE A 16 44.57 20.38 -14.31
N GLU A 17 45.61 20.89 -14.99
CA GLU A 17 46.57 20.01 -15.65
C GLU A 17 47.29 19.14 -14.61
N LYS A 18 47.45 17.85 -14.91
CA LYS A 18 47.82 16.80 -13.94
C LYS A 18 49.14 17.03 -13.19
N ASP A 19 50.04 17.85 -13.71
CA ASP A 19 51.40 18.01 -13.18
C ASP A 19 51.69 19.40 -12.60
N ASP A 20 50.70 20.30 -12.56
CA ASP A 20 50.96 21.72 -12.31
C ASP A 20 50.42 22.19 -10.95
N LEU A 21 49.61 21.37 -10.28
CA LEU A 21 49.01 21.74 -8.99
C LEU A 21 50.01 21.55 -7.84
N GLU A 22 50.64 20.39 -7.74
CA GLU A 22 51.58 20.06 -6.64
C GLU A 22 52.80 21.01 -6.61
N ASN A 23 53.26 21.48 -7.77
CA ASN A 23 54.40 22.39 -7.88
C ASN A 23 54.05 23.87 -7.61
N LYS A 24 52.76 24.23 -7.61
CA LYS A 24 52.27 25.60 -7.40
C LYS A 24 51.64 25.80 -6.02
N LEU A 25 51.44 24.73 -5.27
CA LEU A 25 50.88 24.76 -3.92
C LEU A 25 52.00 25.05 -2.92
N GLU A 26 52.06 26.28 -2.42
CA GLU A 26 52.87 26.58 -1.25
C GLU A 26 52.12 26.15 0.03
N PRO A 27 52.82 25.90 1.16
CA PRO A 27 52.17 25.58 2.43
C PRO A 27 51.11 26.60 2.87
N GLN A 28 51.16 27.82 2.34
CA GLN A 28 50.22 28.91 2.60
C GLN A 28 48.92 28.81 1.78
N ASP A 29 48.90 28.01 0.71
CA ASP A 29 47.72 27.78 -0.16
C ASP A 29 46.81 26.65 0.34
N VAL A 30 47.28 25.90 1.35
CA VAL A 30 46.51 24.84 2.04
C VAL A 30 45.43 25.43 2.96
N GLU A 31 45.24 26.76 2.98
CA GLU A 31 44.15 27.42 3.72
C GLU A 31 42.77 27.18 3.06
N ASP A 32 42.29 25.95 3.24
CA ASP A 32 40.89 25.51 3.36
C ASP A 32 39.85 26.17 2.44
N ILE A 33 39.59 25.51 1.30
CA ILE A 33 38.42 25.75 0.48
C ILE A 33 37.19 25.20 1.21
N VAL A 34 36.46 26.08 1.89
CA VAL A 34 35.16 25.76 2.49
C VAL A 34 34.09 25.97 1.42
N GLU A 35 33.88 24.97 0.56
CA GLU A 35 32.73 24.90 -0.34
C GLU A 35 31.48 24.49 0.47
N ILE A 36 30.82 25.49 1.06
CA ILE A 36 29.54 25.26 1.77
C ILE A 36 28.46 25.10 0.71
N PHE A 37 28.05 23.85 0.45
CA PHE A 37 26.80 23.57 -0.24
C PHE A 37 25.63 24.05 0.61
N GLN A 38 25.30 25.35 0.54
CA GLN A 38 24.04 25.87 1.05
C GLN A 38 22.92 25.49 0.08
N THR A 39 22.52 24.22 0.12
CA THR A 39 21.23 23.84 -0.45
C THR A 39 20.16 24.20 0.58
N PRO A 40 19.17 25.06 0.25
CA PRO A 40 18.04 25.34 1.14
C PRO A 40 17.03 24.17 1.11
N LEU A 41 17.49 22.91 1.09
CA LEU A 41 16.62 21.76 1.17
C LEU A 41 16.43 21.39 2.63
N THR A 42 15.53 22.11 3.31
CA THR A 42 14.94 21.62 4.55
C THR A 42 14.04 20.43 4.18
N GLY A 43 14.63 19.23 4.15
CA GLY A 43 13.89 17.99 4.01
C GLY A 43 12.94 17.83 5.20
N SER A 44 11.65 18.02 4.98
CA SER A 44 10.62 17.75 5.97
C SER A 44 10.12 16.31 5.75
N TYR A 45 10.52 15.40 6.63
CA TYR A 45 9.95 14.06 6.69
C TYR A 45 8.63 14.12 7.44
N ASN A 46 7.52 14.12 6.70
CA ASN A 46 6.18 14.18 7.28
C ASN A 46 5.57 12.77 7.20
N TRP A 47 5.57 12.05 8.31
CA TRP A 47 4.80 10.81 8.45
C TRP A 47 3.35 11.15 8.78
N ASP A 48 2.63 11.77 7.85
CA ASP A 48 1.20 12.03 8.01
C ASP A 48 0.39 10.79 7.61
N TYR A 49 0.09 9.96 8.60
CA TYR A 49 -0.72 8.75 8.44
C TYR A 49 -2.22 9.01 8.38
N THR A 50 -2.65 10.28 8.49
CA THR A 50 -4.07 10.61 8.70
C THR A 50 -4.93 10.25 7.50
N GLU A 51 -4.40 10.29 6.28
CA GLU A 51 -5.15 9.91 5.07
C GLU A 51 -5.13 8.41 4.77
N ALA A 52 -4.01 7.71 4.98
CA ALA A 52 -3.87 6.28 4.67
C ALA A 52 -4.64 5.38 5.65
N ASP A 53 -4.70 5.74 6.93
CA ASP A 53 -5.35 4.93 7.96
C ASP A 53 -6.89 4.98 7.86
N ASN A 54 -7.43 6.08 7.34
CA ASN A 54 -8.87 6.30 7.28
C ASN A 54 -9.61 5.34 6.34
N ARG A 55 -9.04 5.00 5.17
CA ARG A 55 -9.69 4.07 4.24
C ARG A 55 -9.63 2.64 4.75
N LEU A 56 -8.48 2.22 5.28
CA LEU A 56 -8.29 0.86 5.79
C LEU A 56 -9.15 0.61 7.03
N LYS A 57 -9.20 1.57 7.95
CA LYS A 57 -10.07 1.53 9.13
C LYS A 57 -11.55 1.47 8.77
N LYS A 58 -11.99 2.27 7.79
CA LYS A 58 -13.38 2.22 7.29
C LYS A 58 -13.71 0.85 6.70
N LEU A 59 -12.82 0.28 5.88
CA LEU A 59 -13.00 -1.05 5.27
C LEU A 59 -13.09 -2.14 6.35
N TYR A 60 -12.22 -2.08 7.35
CA TYR A 60 -12.20 -3.03 8.48
C TYR A 60 -13.48 -2.97 9.31
N GLU A 61 -13.92 -1.76 9.68
CA GLU A 61 -15.18 -1.57 10.40
C GLU A 61 -16.40 -1.98 9.58
N LEU A 62 -16.38 -1.77 8.26
CA LEU A 62 -17.39 -2.28 7.33
C LEU A 62 -17.43 -3.82 7.33
N GLY A 63 -16.28 -4.46 7.18
CA GLY A 63 -16.18 -5.93 7.20
C GLY A 63 -16.73 -6.53 8.50
N LYS A 64 -16.40 -5.94 9.64
CA LYS A 64 -16.93 -6.39 10.94
C LYS A 64 -18.45 -6.33 11.02
N LYS A 65 -19.06 -5.28 10.48
CA LYS A 65 -20.52 -5.09 10.50
C LYS A 65 -21.27 -5.96 9.50
N LEU A 66 -20.66 -6.21 8.34
CA LEU A 66 -21.26 -6.98 7.25
C LEU A 66 -20.94 -8.47 7.31
N ASN A 67 -20.17 -8.91 8.30
CA ASN A 67 -19.95 -10.33 8.54
C ASN A 67 -21.28 -11.01 8.90
N TRP A 68 -21.53 -12.11 8.21
CA TRP A 68 -22.70 -12.94 8.44
C TRP A 68 -22.75 -13.48 9.87
N ASN A 69 -23.92 -13.42 10.47
CA ASN A 69 -24.23 -13.88 11.82
C ASN A 69 -25.48 -14.74 11.79
N ALA A 70 -25.34 -16.04 12.07
CA ALA A 70 -26.44 -16.99 12.04
C ALA A 70 -27.59 -16.66 13.01
N THR A 71 -27.34 -15.94 14.10
CA THR A 71 -28.37 -15.56 15.08
C THR A 71 -29.15 -14.32 14.67
N LEU A 72 -28.51 -13.39 13.95
CA LEU A 72 -29.12 -12.11 13.55
C LEU A 72 -29.69 -12.13 12.14
N ASP A 73 -29.03 -12.83 11.21
CA ASP A 73 -29.35 -12.80 9.78
C ASP A 73 -30.31 -13.91 9.35
N LEU A 74 -30.54 -14.92 10.20
CA LEU A 74 -31.51 -15.99 9.95
C LEU A 74 -32.70 -15.86 10.90
N ASP A 75 -33.90 -15.88 10.33
CA ASP A 75 -35.15 -15.94 11.08
C ASP A 75 -35.50 -17.39 11.42
N TRP A 76 -35.12 -17.81 12.63
CA TRP A 76 -35.37 -19.16 13.15
C TRP A 76 -36.80 -19.38 13.64
N SER A 77 -37.65 -18.34 13.65
CA SER A 77 -39.06 -18.51 14.04
C SER A 77 -39.87 -19.22 12.96
N LYS A 78 -39.36 -19.26 11.73
CA LYS A 78 -39.97 -19.93 10.59
C LYS A 78 -39.62 -21.41 10.60
N GLU A 79 -40.62 -22.24 10.32
CA GLU A 79 -40.37 -23.66 10.11
C GLU A 79 -39.43 -23.86 8.91
N PRO A 80 -38.48 -24.80 9.00
CA PRO A 80 -37.63 -25.15 7.88
C PRO A 80 -38.49 -25.55 6.67
N TYR A 81 -38.03 -25.19 5.46
CA TYR A 81 -38.64 -25.71 4.25
C TYR A 81 -38.74 -27.25 4.31
N SER A 82 -39.85 -27.77 3.80
CA SER A 82 -40.08 -29.20 3.73
C SER A 82 -38.89 -29.91 3.10
N LEU A 83 -38.31 -30.88 3.82
CA LEU A 83 -37.17 -31.67 3.33
C LEU A 83 -37.53 -32.57 2.14
N LYS A 84 -38.83 -32.65 1.81
CA LYS A 84 -39.41 -33.43 0.71
C LYS A 84 -39.71 -32.58 -0.53
N GLU A 85 -39.67 -31.26 -0.40
CA GLU A 85 -39.98 -30.33 -1.48
C GLU A 85 -38.74 -29.52 -1.85
N TRP A 86 -38.70 -29.05 -3.09
CA TRP A 86 -37.62 -28.18 -3.53
C TRP A 86 -37.83 -26.79 -2.94
N ALA A 87 -36.77 -26.22 -2.37
CA ALA A 87 -36.79 -24.84 -1.88
C ALA A 87 -36.90 -23.79 -3.02
N THR A 88 -36.75 -24.21 -4.28
CA THR A 88 -36.82 -23.37 -5.48
C THR A 88 -37.31 -24.23 -6.65
N ASP A 89 -37.77 -23.61 -7.75
CA ASP A 89 -38.15 -24.33 -8.95
C ASP A 89 -36.99 -25.22 -9.48
N PRO A 90 -37.18 -26.56 -9.56
CA PRO A 90 -36.16 -27.49 -10.02
C PRO A 90 -35.59 -27.14 -11.41
N GLN A 91 -36.38 -26.50 -12.29
CA GLN A 91 -35.93 -26.14 -13.64
C GLN A 91 -34.87 -25.03 -13.65
N HIS A 92 -34.90 -24.17 -12.62
CA HIS A 92 -33.96 -23.05 -12.48
C HIS A 92 -32.72 -23.43 -11.66
N GLN A 93 -32.62 -24.68 -11.24
CA GLN A 93 -31.50 -25.15 -10.45
C GLN A 93 -30.26 -25.36 -11.32
N GLN A 94 -29.11 -24.89 -10.84
CA GLN A 94 -27.83 -25.04 -11.55
C GLN A 94 -27.42 -26.50 -11.80
N LEU A 95 -27.98 -27.43 -11.02
CA LEU A 95 -27.72 -28.86 -11.10
C LEU A 95 -28.89 -29.66 -11.69
N ALA A 96 -29.85 -28.99 -12.34
CA ALA A 96 -31.00 -29.66 -12.94
C ALA A 96 -30.56 -30.75 -13.94
N GLY A 97 -31.02 -31.99 -13.74
CA GLY A 97 -30.67 -33.14 -14.58
C GLY A 97 -29.35 -33.84 -14.20
N PHE A 98 -28.65 -33.38 -13.17
CA PHE A 98 -27.52 -34.11 -12.61
C PHE A 98 -28.02 -35.22 -11.68
N LYS A 99 -28.06 -36.46 -12.20
CA LYS A 99 -28.63 -37.63 -11.51
C LYS A 99 -28.21 -37.79 -10.04
N PRO A 100 -26.92 -37.65 -9.67
CA PRO A 100 -26.53 -37.79 -8.26
C PRO A 100 -27.16 -36.73 -7.35
N TYR A 101 -27.48 -35.54 -7.86
CA TYR A 101 -28.20 -34.52 -7.10
C TYR A 101 -29.70 -34.82 -7.05
N ASP A 102 -30.31 -35.18 -8.18
CA ASP A 102 -31.75 -35.52 -8.25
C ASP A 102 -32.13 -36.72 -7.36
N GLU A 103 -31.23 -37.71 -7.25
CA GLU A 103 -31.42 -38.90 -6.40
C GLU A 103 -31.34 -38.58 -4.90
N THR A 104 -30.59 -37.56 -4.47
CA THR A 104 -30.49 -37.19 -3.04
C THR A 104 -31.79 -36.62 -2.46
N ILE A 105 -32.64 -36.05 -3.31
CA ILE A 105 -33.96 -35.55 -2.92
C ILE A 105 -34.99 -36.68 -2.94
N ARG A 106 -34.96 -37.55 -3.98
CA ARG A 106 -35.88 -38.70 -4.09
C ARG A 106 -35.60 -39.83 -3.10
N GLY A 107 -34.34 -40.07 -2.74
CA GLY A 107 -33.95 -41.12 -1.77
C GLY A 107 -34.33 -40.84 -0.32
N ARG A 108 -35.13 -39.80 -0.04
CA ARG A 108 -35.71 -39.50 1.29
C ARG A 108 -37.18 -39.92 1.40
N GLU A 109 -37.72 -40.66 0.44
CA GLU A 109 -39.09 -41.18 0.46
C GLU A 109 -39.27 -42.49 1.26
N ASP A 110 -38.19 -43.03 1.84
CA ASP A 110 -38.17 -44.28 2.63
C ASP A 110 -38.00 -44.01 4.14
#